data_AF-A0A8S3GQF4-F1
#
_entry.id   AF-A0A8S3GQF4-F1
#
_cell.length_a   1.000
_cell.length_b   1.000
_cell.length_c   1.000
_cell.angle_alpha   90.00
_cell.angle_beta   90.00
_cell.angle_gamma   90.00
#
_symmetry.space_group_name_H-M   'P 1'
#
loop_
_entity.id
_entity.type
_entity.pdbx_description
1 polymer ?
#
loop_
_entity_poly.entity_id
_entity_poly.type
_entity_poly.pdbx_seq_one_letter_code
_entity_poly.pdbx_strand_id
1 'polypeptide(L)'
;GELRRTIIEMQIRRGLQTDESQLRKVIQFYETMLIRHGVMLVGPTLGGKTTVYRILADSLTDLHAKGVPYHFYQPVHTYVLNPKSITAGELYGEFNKTTMEWKDGLMGSSVRQCVNDQS
;
A
#
# COMPACT_ATOMS: atom_id res chain seq x y z
N GLY A 1 -20.51 -3.38 -8.79
CA GLY A 1 -19.51 -4.42 -8.49
C GLY A 1 -19.20 -4.40 -7.01
N GLU A 2 -18.88 -5.55 -6.43
CA GLU A 2 -18.66 -5.68 -4.98
C GLU A 2 -17.55 -4.77 -4.44
N LEU A 3 -16.44 -4.63 -5.17
CA LEU A 3 -15.35 -3.72 -4.81
C LEU A 3 -15.83 -2.27 -4.58
N ARG A 4 -16.66 -1.74 -5.49
CA ARG A 4 -17.19 -0.38 -5.38
C ARG A 4 -18.01 -0.21 -4.09
N ARG A 5 -18.83 -1.20 -3.74
CA ARG A 5 -19.64 -1.18 -2.52
C ARG A 5 -18.75 -1.19 -1.28
N THR A 6 -17.75 -2.07 -1.24
CA THR A 6 -16.82 -2.13 -0.11
C THR A 6 -16.02 -0.85 0.07
N ILE A 7 -15.59 -0.20 -1.02
CA ILE A 7 -14.90 1.11 -0.95
C ILE A 7 -15.78 2.17 -0.27
N ILE A 8 -17.06 2.24 -0.63
CA ILE A 8 -18.01 3.18 -0.01
C ILE A 8 -18.21 2.84 1.48
N GLU A 9 -18.36 1.55 1.81
CA GLU A 9 -18.43 1.08 3.21
C GLU A 9 -17.19 1.50 4.00
N MET A 10 -15.98 1.36 3.43
CA MET A 10 -14.73 1.76 4.09
C MET A 10 -14.60 3.27 4.25
N GLN A 11 -15.09 4.07 3.29
CA GLN A 11 -15.16 5.53 3.42
C GLN A 11 -16.01 5.92 4.64
N ILE A 12 -17.21 5.36 4.75
CA ILE A 12 -18.11 5.61 5.88
C ILE A 12 -17.50 5.14 7.20
N ARG A 13 -16.89 3.94 7.23
CA ARG A 13 -16.23 3.39 8.43
C ARG A 13 -15.08 4.28 8.91
N ARG A 14 -14.38 4.95 8.00
CA ARG A 14 -13.31 5.92 8.31
C ARG A 14 -13.83 7.33 8.65
N GLY A 15 -15.15 7.54 8.69
CA GLY A 15 -15.75 8.86 8.93
C GLY A 15 -15.55 9.85 7.79
N LEU A 16 -15.34 9.37 6.57
CA LEU A 16 -15.13 10.20 5.39
C LEU A 16 -16.45 10.44 4.66
N GLN A 17 -16.56 11.61 4.02
CA GLN A 17 -17.64 11.87 3.08
C GLN A 17 -17.49 10.96 1.86
N THR A 18 -18.60 10.35 1.45
CA THR A 18 -18.66 9.58 0.21
C THR A 18 -18.64 10.54 -0.97
N ASP A 19 -17.50 10.61 -1.64
CA ASP A 19 -17.31 11.43 -2.84
C ASP A 19 -16.97 10.55 -4.04
N GLU A 20 -17.68 10.78 -5.15
CA GLU A 20 -17.53 10.02 -6.38
C GLU A 20 -16.16 10.23 -7.05
N SER A 21 -15.54 11.40 -6.88
CA SER A 21 -14.21 11.65 -7.44
C SER A 21 -13.15 10.81 -6.71
N GLN A 22 -13.24 10.72 -5.38
CA GLN A 22 -12.36 9.88 -4.57
C GLN A 22 -12.58 8.39 -4.85
N LEU A 23 -13.84 7.95 -4.94
CA LEU A 23 -14.19 6.57 -5.29
C LEU A 23 -13.55 6.16 -6.63
N ARG A 24 -13.66 7.02 -7.65
CA ARG A 24 -13.04 6.80 -8.95
C ARG A 24 -11.53 6.68 -8.86
N LYS A 25 -10.87 7.49 -8.02
CA LYS A 25 -9.41 7.42 -7.82
C LYS A 25 -8.96 6.14 -7.14
N VAL A 26 -9.75 5.60 -6.20
CA VAL A 26 -9.48 4.29 -5.59
C VAL A 26 -9.56 3.18 -6.62
N ILE A 27 -10.58 3.18 -7.47
CA ILE A 27 -10.75 2.19 -8.54
C ILE A 27 -9.62 2.29 -9.57
N GLN A 28 -9.29 3.50 -10.04
CA GLN A 28 -8.17 3.72 -10.98
C GLN A 28 -6.84 3.22 -10.40
N PHE A 29 -6.61 3.47 -9.11
CA PHE A 29 -5.40 3.02 -8.43
C PHE A 29 -5.33 1.49 -8.37
N TYR A 30 -6.45 0.83 -8.06
CA TYR A 30 -6.56 -0.62 -8.08
C TYR A 30 -6.30 -1.21 -9.46
N GLU A 31 -6.98 -0.72 -10.49
CA GLU A 31 -6.82 -1.16 -11.88
C GLU A 31 -5.37 -1.03 -12.36
N THR A 32 -4.69 0.06 -11.96
CA THR A 32 -3.28 0.26 -12.28
C THR A 32 -2.39 -0.78 -11.58
N MET A 33 -2.65 -1.10 -10.31
CA MET A 33 -1.88 -2.10 -9.56
C MET A 33 -2.04 -3.53 -10.08
N LEU A 34 -3.15 -3.84 -10.76
CA LEU A 34 -3.31 -5.13 -11.44
C LEU A 34 -2.33 -5.32 -12.62
N ILE A 35 -1.80 -4.22 -13.17
CA ILE A 35 -0.94 -4.22 -14.38
C ILE A 35 0.50 -3.82 -14.04
N ARG A 36 0.73 -3.04 -12.98
CA ARG A 36 2.02 -2.46 -12.63
C ARG A 36 2.35 -2.67 -11.15
N HIS A 37 3.55 -3.18 -10.87
CA HIS A 37 4.07 -3.33 -9.51
C HIS A 37 4.53 -2.00 -8.88
N GLY A 38 4.90 -1.01 -9.71
CA GLY A 38 5.31 0.32 -9.27
C GLY A 38 4.28 1.37 -9.71
N VAL A 39 3.65 2.04 -8.75
CA VAL A 39 2.62 3.07 -9.02
C VAL A 39 2.91 4.33 -8.19
N MET A 40 2.74 5.49 -8.81
CA MET A 40 2.88 6.78 -8.14
C MET A 40 1.53 7.47 -8.00
N LEU A 41 1.17 7.86 -6.77
CA LEU A 41 0.03 8.73 -6.51
C LEU A 41 0.48 10.19 -6.60
N VAL A 42 -0.01 10.91 -7.61
CA VAL A 42 0.40 12.29 -7.91
C VAL A 42 -0.78 13.24 -7.72
N GLY A 43 -0.52 14.39 -7.11
CA GLY A 43 -1.53 15.42 -6.84
C GLY A 43 -1.09 16.41 -5.75
N PRO A 44 -1.88 17.46 -5.49
CA PRO A 44 -1.55 18.49 -4.50
C PRO A 44 -1.53 17.93 -3.07
N THR A 45 -0.85 18.64 -2.16
CA THR A 45 -0.95 18.37 -0.72
C THR A 45 -2.41 18.40 -0.28
N LEU A 46 -2.78 17.54 0.66
CA LEU A 46 -4.17 17.36 1.12
C LEU A 46 -5.16 16.85 0.06
N GLY A 47 -4.72 16.52 -1.15
CA GLY A 47 -5.56 15.97 -2.23
C GLY A 47 -5.97 14.49 -2.08
N GLY A 48 -6.03 13.96 -0.85
CA GLY A 48 -6.55 12.61 -0.59
C GLY A 48 -5.65 11.43 -1.00
N LYS A 49 -4.42 11.65 -1.49
CA LYS A 49 -3.49 10.59 -1.93
C LYS A 49 -3.30 9.48 -0.88
N THR A 50 -3.01 9.87 0.36
CA THR A 50 -2.84 8.92 1.46
C THR A 50 -4.13 8.17 1.78
N THR A 51 -5.27 8.86 1.68
CA THR A 51 -6.59 8.29 1.93
C THR A 51 -6.95 7.24 0.87
N VAL A 52 -6.60 7.48 -0.41
CA VAL A 52 -6.88 6.57 -1.52
C VAL A 52 -6.26 5.19 -1.32
N TYR A 53 -4.95 5.10 -1.06
CA TYR A 53 -4.32 3.77 -0.89
C TYR A 53 -4.77 3.07 0.40
N ARG A 54 -5.05 3.82 1.46
CA ARG A 54 -5.55 3.26 2.73
C ARG A 54 -6.94 2.68 2.60
N ILE A 55 -7.85 3.37 1.91
CA ILE A 55 -9.19 2.85 1.62
C ILE A 55 -9.10 1.58 0.79
N LEU A 56 -8.20 1.55 -0.21
CA LEU A 56 -8.02 0.36 -1.03
C LEU A 56 -7.50 -0.82 -0.21
N ALA A 57 -6.47 -0.61 0.62
CA ALA A 57 -5.91 -1.64 1.49
C ALA A 57 -6.99 -2.26 2.41
N ASP A 58 -7.80 -1.42 3.06
CA ASP A 58 -8.91 -1.90 3.88
C ASP A 58 -9.95 -2.65 3.05
N SER A 59 -10.26 -2.15 1.85
CA SER A 59 -11.30 -2.73 1.00
C SER A 59 -10.92 -4.13 0.52
N LEU A 60 -9.65 -4.32 0.12
CA LEU A 60 -9.14 -5.63 -0.31
C LEU A 60 -9.09 -6.62 0.86
N THR A 61 -8.65 -6.16 2.03
CA THR A 61 -8.62 -6.97 3.25
C THR A 61 -10.02 -7.38 3.70
N ASP A 62 -10.99 -6.46 3.66
CA ASP A 62 -12.40 -6.72 4.02
C ASP A 62 -13.09 -7.66 3.01
N LEU A 63 -12.80 -7.53 1.72
CA LEU A 63 -13.27 -8.47 0.69
C LEU A 63 -12.70 -9.87 0.87
N HIS A 64 -11.42 -9.98 1.20
CA HIS A 64 -10.80 -11.25 1.52
C HIS A 64 -11.47 -11.91 2.74
N ALA A 65 -11.65 -11.15 3.82
CA ALA A 65 -12.31 -11.64 5.04
C ALA A 65 -13.78 -12.05 4.81
N LYS A 66 -14.48 -11.42 3.87
CA LYS A 66 -15.84 -11.80 3.44
C LYS A 66 -15.87 -13.06 2.56
N GLY A 67 -14.72 -13.63 2.18
CA GLY A 67 -14.65 -14.83 1.35
C GLY A 67 -15.11 -14.61 -0.09
N VAL A 68 -15.06 -13.37 -0.59
CA VAL A 68 -15.46 -13.06 -1.98
C VAL A 68 -14.47 -13.75 -2.93
N PRO A 69 -14.93 -14.62 -3.85
CA PRO A 69 -14.05 -15.42 -4.68
C PRO A 69 -13.38 -14.56 -5.77
N TYR A 70 -12.21 -14.03 -5.47
CA TYR A 70 -11.35 -13.35 -6.44
C TYR A 70 -9.89 -13.33 -5.97
N HIS A 71 -8.99 -13.85 -6.80
CA HIS A 71 -7.59 -14.08 -6.38
C HIS A 71 -6.80 -12.81 -6.01
N PHE A 72 -7.20 -11.64 -6.51
CA PHE A 72 -6.56 -10.37 -6.16
C PHE A 72 -7.13 -9.70 -4.89
N TYR A 73 -8.22 -10.23 -4.30
CA TYR A 73 -8.71 -9.77 -3.01
C TYR A 73 -7.93 -10.50 -1.91
N GLN A 74 -6.76 -9.95 -1.60
CA GLN A 74 -5.85 -10.44 -0.56
C GLN A 74 -5.72 -9.41 0.57
N PRO A 75 -5.36 -9.84 1.79
CA PRO A 75 -4.98 -8.94 2.87
C PRO A 75 -3.83 -8.01 2.45
N VAL A 76 -3.89 -6.74 2.86
CA VAL A 76 -2.88 -5.75 2.47
C VAL A 76 -2.17 -5.20 3.70
N HIS A 77 -0.86 -5.43 3.76
CA HIS A 77 0.04 -4.84 4.75
C HIS A 77 0.79 -3.64 4.17
N THR A 78 0.71 -2.49 4.84
CA THR A 78 1.33 -1.25 4.37
C THR A 78 2.57 -0.89 5.19
N TYR A 79 3.72 -0.81 4.54
CA TYR A 79 4.98 -0.31 5.12
C TYR A 79 5.19 1.14 4.66
N VAL A 80 5.18 2.09 5.61
CA VAL A 80 5.30 3.53 5.31
C VAL A 80 6.65 4.03 5.78
N LEU A 81 7.43 4.63 4.85
CA LEU A 81 8.75 5.16 5.12
C LEU A 81 8.90 6.59 4.58
N ASN A 82 9.63 7.43 5.31
CA ASN A 82 10.07 8.73 4.80
C ASN A 82 11.53 8.60 4.35
N PRO A 83 11.80 8.47 3.03
CA PRO A 83 13.14 8.20 2.53
C PRO A 83 14.11 9.37 2.76
N LYS A 84 13.60 10.59 3.02
CA LYS A 84 14.43 11.77 3.30
C LYS A 84 14.83 11.92 4.77
N SER A 85 14.26 11.10 5.66
CA SER A 85 14.57 11.12 7.10
C SER A 85 15.68 10.14 7.48
N ILE A 86 16.21 9.37 6.53
CA ILE A 86 17.24 8.36 6.74
C ILE A 86 18.31 8.46 5.65
N THR A 87 19.48 7.89 5.92
CA THR A 87 20.56 7.87 4.93
C THR A 87 20.29 6.84 3.83
N ALA A 88 20.95 7.01 2.68
CA ALA A 88 20.87 6.03 1.59
C ALA A 88 21.35 4.63 2.02
N GLY A 89 22.38 4.56 2.87
CA GLY A 89 22.89 3.31 3.44
C GLY A 89 21.89 2.62 4.36
N GLU A 90 21.17 3.35 5.20
CA GLU A 90 20.10 2.78 6.03
C GLU A 90 18.86 2.35 5.23
N LEU A 91 18.54 3.07 4.16
CA LEU A 91 17.38 2.75 3.32
C LEU A 91 17.65 1.51 2.45
N TYR A 92 18.77 1.49 1.73
CA TYR A 92 19.09 0.47 0.72
C TYR A 92 20.08 -0.60 1.19
N GLY A 93 20.84 -0.33 2.25
CA GLY A 93 21.96 -1.15 2.70
C GLY A 93 23.29 -0.55 2.27
N GLU A 94 24.34 -0.87 3.02
CA GLU A 94 25.70 -0.40 2.75
C GLU A 94 26.75 -1.44 3.15
N PHE A 95 27.89 -1.39 2.46
CA PHE A 95 29.03 -2.25 2.79
C PHE A 95 29.92 -1.57 3.82
N ASN A 96 30.14 -2.22 4.96
CA ASN A 96 31.03 -1.74 5.99
C ASN A 96 32.47 -2.13 5.65
N LYS A 97 33.30 -1.12 5.30
CA LYS A 97 34.70 -1.33 4.92
C LYS A 97 35.60 -1.81 6.05
N THR A 98 35.22 -1.59 7.31
CA THR A 98 36.02 -2.00 8.47
C THR A 98 35.74 -3.46 8.82
N THR A 99 34.48 -3.88 8.84
CA THR A 99 34.11 -5.26 9.15
C THR A 99 34.11 -6.17 7.91
N MET A 100 34.18 -5.60 6.71
CA MET A 100 34.04 -6.29 5.42
C MET A 100 32.70 -7.02 5.27
N GLU A 101 31.66 -6.53 5.95
CA GLU A 101 30.31 -7.11 5.96
C GLU A 101 29.28 -6.21 5.29
N TRP A 102 28.25 -6.84 4.74
CA TRP A 102 27.07 -6.15 4.25
C TRP A 102 26.11 -5.84 5.40
N LYS A 103 25.72 -4.57 5.53
CA LYS A 103 24.66 -4.15 6.43
C LYS A 103 23.38 -3.95 5.62
N ASP A 104 22.35 -4.71 5.96
CA ASP A 104 21.06 -4.63 5.28
C ASP A 104 20.32 -3.32 5.57
N GLY A 105 19.68 -2.79 4.52
CA GLY A 105 18.80 -1.64 4.61
C GLY A 105 17.36 -2.01 4.97
N LEU A 106 16.57 -0.98 5.29
CA LEU A 106 15.16 -1.10 5.63
C LEU A 106 14.32 -1.63 4.46
N MET A 107 14.61 -1.24 3.22
CA MET A 107 13.86 -1.70 2.03
C MET A 107 14.00 -3.21 1.84
N GLY A 108 15.24 -3.72 1.80
CA GLY A 108 15.50 -5.16 1.64
C GLY A 108 14.91 -5.98 2.79
N SER A 109 15.02 -5.48 4.01
CA SER A 109 14.43 -6.12 5.19
C SER A 109 12.90 -6.18 5.13
N SER A 110 12.25 -5.09 4.72
CA SER A 110 10.78 -5.04 4.60
C SER A 110 10.28 -6.00 3.52
N VAL A 111 10.95 -6.08 2.36
CA VAL A 111 10.57 -7.02 1.29
C VAL A 111 10.70 -8.47 1.76
N ARG A 112 11.78 -8.82 2.48
CA ARG A 112 11.94 -10.18 3.02
C ARG A 112 10.87 -10.53 4.04
N GLN A 113 10.43 -9.57 4.85
CA GLN A 113 9.29 -9.77 5.76
C GLN A 113 8.01 -10.08 4.97
N CYS A 114 7.72 -9.34 3.90
CA CYS A 114 6.55 -9.61 3.06
C CYS A 114 6.59 -10.98 2.36
N VAL A 115 7.78 -11.47 1.97
CA VAL A 115 7.93 -12.80 1.36
C VAL A 115 7.74 -13.93 2.38
N ASN A 116 8.14 -13.70 3.63
CA ASN A 116 8.01 -14.68 4.70
C ASN A 116 6.61 -14.69 5.34
N ASP A 117 5.78 -13.69 5.05
CA ASP A 117 4.41 -13.60 5.57
C ASP A 117 3.51 -14.66 4.92
N GLN A 118 2.79 -15.41 5.76
CA GLN A 118 1.85 -16.46 5.35
C GLN A 118 0.39 -16.12 5.68
N SER A 119 0.15 -14.88 6.13
CA SER A 119 -1.16 -14.38 6.54
C SER A 119 -2.09 -14.13 5.35
#